data_AF-A0A7I8D731-F1
#
_entry.id   AF-A0A7I8D731-F1
#
_cell.length_a   1.000
_cell.length_b   1.000
_cell.length_c   1.000
_cell.angle_alpha   90.00
_cell.angle_beta   90.00
_cell.angle_gamma   90.00
#
_symmetry.space_group_name_H-M   'P 1'
#
loop_
_entity.id
_entity.type
_entity.pdbx_description
1 polymer ?
#
loop_
_entity_poly.entity_id
_entity_poly.type
_entity_poly.pdbx_seq_one_letter_code
_entity_poly.pdbx_strand_id
1 'polypeptide(L)'
;MKRVPKKLLIGLLGCLLLAGIVSPFASTSPDGLKRTAIQLGFSDKEAGMSFSSLFSGYHASFVSMPGLSTSLAGIIGVGLTLICSLTWFGYWARRR
;
A
#
# COMPACT_ATOMS: atom_id res chain seq x y z
N MET A 1 -28.92 -6.13 -11.60
CA MET A 1 -27.50 -6.22 -11.16
C MET A 1 -26.62 -5.54 -12.21
N LYS A 2 -26.04 -4.36 -11.91
CA LYS A 2 -25.09 -3.71 -12.84
C LYS A 2 -23.87 -4.62 -12.99
N ARG A 3 -23.65 -5.16 -14.20
CA ARG A 3 -22.50 -6.03 -14.47
C ARG A 3 -21.22 -5.19 -14.37
N VAL A 4 -20.28 -5.63 -13.53
CA VAL A 4 -18.92 -5.09 -13.55
C VAL A 4 -18.29 -5.37 -14.91
N PRO A 5 -17.70 -4.36 -15.58
CA PRO A 5 -17.12 -4.58 -16.90
C PRO A 5 -15.86 -5.43 -16.77
N LYS A 6 -15.68 -6.39 -17.70
CA LYS A 6 -14.56 -7.35 -17.68
C LYS A 6 -13.18 -6.68 -17.55
N LYS A 7 -13.01 -5.49 -18.14
CA LYS A 7 -11.77 -4.70 -18.07
C LYS A 7 -11.39 -4.29 -16.64
N LEU A 8 -12.38 -3.89 -15.82
CA LEU A 8 -12.14 -3.51 -14.42
C LEU A 8 -11.72 -4.72 -13.59
N LEU A 9 -12.32 -5.89 -13.85
CA LEU A 9 -11.97 -7.13 -13.17
C LEU A 9 -10.52 -7.56 -13.48
N ILE A 10 -10.12 -7.46 -14.75
CA ILE A 10 -8.76 -7.79 -15.20
C ILE A 10 -7.74 -6.81 -14.58
N GLY A 11 -8.05 -5.51 -14.57
CA GLY A 11 -7.18 -4.51 -13.95
C GLY A 11 -7.01 -4.73 -12.44
N LEU A 12 -8.10 -5.08 -11.74
CA LEU A 12 -8.05 -5.40 -10.31
C LEU A 12 -7.19 -6.64 -10.04
N LEU A 13 -7.36 -7.70 -10.84
CA LEU A 13 -6.56 -8.92 -10.72
C LEU A 13 -5.07 -8.62 -10.95
N GLY A 14 -4.74 -7.79 -11.94
CA GLY A 14 -3.38 -7.33 -12.20
C GLY A 14 -2.77 -6.58 -11.02
N CYS A 15 -3.51 -5.64 -10.41
CA CYS A 15 -3.06 -4.94 -9.20
C CYS A 15 -2.82 -5.89 -8.04
N LEU A 16 -3.71 -6.87 -7.82
CA LEU A 16 -3.54 -7.85 -6.74
C LEU A 16 -2.31 -8.74 -6.95
N LEU A 17 -2.06 -9.16 -8.21
CA LEU A 17 -0.88 -9.95 -8.56
C LEU A 17 0.41 -9.15 -8.35
N LEU A 18 0.46 -7.89 -8.78
CA LEU A 18 1.61 -7.02 -8.55
C LEU A 18 1.84 -6.79 -7.05
N ALA A 19 0.78 -6.49 -6.31
CA ALA A 19 0.85 -6.26 -4.87
C ALA A 19 1.26 -7.52 -4.07
N GLY A 20 0.81 -8.71 -4.47
CA GLY A 20 1.07 -9.96 -3.76
C GLY A 20 2.36 -10.68 -4.18
N ILE A 21 2.75 -10.57 -5.46
CA ILE A 21 3.84 -11.39 -6.03
C ILE A 21 5.07 -10.54 -6.33
N VAL A 22 4.91 -9.30 -6.80
CA VAL A 22 6.04 -8.45 -7.21
C VAL A 22 6.56 -7.60 -6.04
N SER A 23 5.67 -7.15 -5.15
CA SER A 23 5.99 -6.42 -3.92
C SER A 23 7.07 -7.08 -3.02
N PRO A 24 7.09 -8.41 -2.77
CA PRO A 24 8.13 -9.03 -1.95
C PRO A 24 9.53 -9.03 -2.59
N PHE A 25 9.64 -8.76 -3.90
CA PHE A 25 10.91 -8.59 -4.60
C PHE A 25 11.39 -7.12 -4.64
N ALA A 26 10.70 -6.22 -3.94
CA ALA A 26 11.13 -4.82 -3.85
C ALA A 26 12.50 -4.70 -3.19
N SER A 27 13.34 -3.78 -3.71
CA SER A 27 14.69 -3.57 -3.22
C SER A 27 14.69 -3.12 -1.77
N THR A 28 15.59 -3.73 -0.97
CA THR A 28 15.83 -3.38 0.43
C THR A 28 16.76 -2.17 0.61
N SER A 29 17.24 -1.59 -0.49
CA SER A 29 18.16 -0.44 -0.44
C SER A 29 17.46 0.82 0.09
N PRO A 30 18.15 1.66 0.89
CA PRO A 30 17.58 2.91 1.38
C PRO A 30 17.24 3.82 0.20
N ASP A 31 16.01 4.29 0.17
CA ASP A 31 15.54 5.27 -0.81
C ASP A 31 16.21 6.63 -0.57
N GLY A 32 16.00 7.56 -1.51
CA GLY A 32 16.63 8.89 -1.44
C GLY A 32 16.29 9.67 -0.17
N LEU A 33 15.08 9.47 0.39
CA LEU A 33 14.69 10.08 1.67
C LEU A 33 15.44 9.46 2.85
N LYS A 34 15.49 8.12 2.95
CA LYS A 34 16.24 7.48 4.04
C LYS A 34 17.73 7.74 3.95
N ARG A 35 18.30 7.75 2.74
CA ARG A 35 19.71 8.08 2.55
C ARG A 35 20.05 9.49 3.01
N THR A 36 19.21 10.48 2.68
CA THR A 36 19.40 11.86 3.15
C THR A 36 19.17 11.99 4.65
N ALA A 37 18.19 11.29 5.22
CA ALA A 37 17.95 11.26 6.66
C ALA A 37 19.12 10.68 7.46
N ILE A 38 19.74 9.61 6.96
CA ILE A 38 20.94 9.01 7.54
C ILE A 38 22.13 9.99 7.41
N GLN A 39 22.32 10.60 6.25
CA GLN A 39 23.42 11.54 6.02
C GLN A 39 23.34 12.80 6.88
N LEU A 40 22.13 13.28 7.16
CA LEU A 40 21.88 14.50 7.93
C LEU A 40 21.62 14.22 9.42
N GLY A 41 21.69 12.95 9.86
CA GLY A 41 21.60 12.57 11.27
C GLY A 41 20.21 12.78 11.90
N PHE A 42 19.14 12.81 11.10
CA PHE A 42 17.77 12.91 11.60
C PHE A 42 16.94 11.65 11.36
N SER A 43 17.58 10.52 11.03
CA SER A 43 16.91 9.22 10.89
C SER A 43 16.05 8.85 12.11
N ASP A 44 16.49 9.23 13.33
CA ASP A 44 15.74 8.95 14.57
C ASP A 44 14.44 9.77 14.70
N LYS A 45 14.27 10.83 13.89
CA LYS A 45 13.02 11.60 13.79
C LYS A 45 11.98 10.94 12.89
N GLU A 46 12.26 9.77 12.30
CA GLU A 46 11.22 8.91 11.72
C GLU A 46 10.20 8.40 12.77
N ALA A 47 10.31 8.85 14.04
CA ALA A 47 9.36 8.67 15.14
C ALA A 47 7.91 8.53 14.66
N GLY A 48 7.49 7.27 14.58
CA GLY A 48 6.20 6.87 14.06
C GLY A 48 5.08 7.47 14.90
N MET A 49 4.18 8.19 14.23
CA MET A 49 2.79 8.22 14.71
C MET A 49 2.38 6.77 15.00
N SER A 50 1.76 6.50 16.16
CA SER A 50 1.44 5.14 16.63
C SER A 50 0.73 4.28 15.56
N PHE A 51 0.00 4.91 14.64
CA PHE A 51 -0.63 4.27 13.48
C PHE A 51 0.33 3.94 12.31
N SER A 52 1.39 4.75 12.12
CA SER A 52 2.42 4.58 11.08
C SER A 52 3.38 3.41 11.37
N SER A 53 3.47 2.98 12.63
CA SER A 53 4.25 1.79 13.04
C SER A 53 3.72 0.48 12.42
N LEU A 54 2.43 0.43 12.08
CA LEU A 54 1.80 -0.75 11.47
C LEU A 54 2.29 -1.02 10.04
N PHE A 55 2.76 0.00 9.32
CA PHE A 55 3.29 -0.07 7.95
C PHE A 55 4.66 0.60 7.79
N SER A 56 5.42 0.73 8.88
CA SER A 56 6.70 1.43 8.85
C SER A 56 7.67 0.73 7.90
N GLY A 57 8.27 1.50 7.00
CA GLY A 57 9.20 0.96 6.00
C GLY A 57 8.58 -0.05 5.04
N TYR A 58 7.27 0.07 4.72
CA TYR A 58 6.53 -0.84 3.83
C TYR A 58 6.32 -2.26 4.36
N HIS A 59 6.56 -2.48 5.65
CA HIS A 59 6.31 -3.75 6.31
C HIS A 59 5.07 -3.67 7.19
N ALA A 60 4.10 -4.56 6.94
CA ALA A 60 3.08 -4.90 7.92
C ALA A 60 3.75 -5.54 9.16
N SER A 61 3.82 -4.82 10.27
CA SER A 61 4.47 -5.27 11.53
C SER A 61 3.84 -6.52 12.15
N PHE A 62 2.77 -7.07 11.56
CA PHE A 62 2.04 -8.25 12.04
C PHE A 62 2.68 -9.59 11.63
N VAL A 63 3.65 -9.60 10.69
CA VAL A 63 4.28 -10.83 10.18
C VAL A 63 5.80 -10.66 10.10
N SER A 64 6.54 -11.52 10.80
CA SER A 64 8.01 -11.47 10.92
C SER A 64 8.78 -11.85 9.64
N MET A 65 8.08 -12.25 8.57
CA MET A 65 8.68 -12.56 7.28
C MET A 65 8.61 -11.35 6.33
N PRO A 66 9.76 -10.76 5.94
CA PRO A 66 9.82 -9.51 5.17
C PRO A 66 8.94 -9.52 3.92
N GLY A 67 8.98 -10.60 3.11
CA GLY A 67 8.20 -10.69 1.87
C GLY A 67 6.69 -10.86 2.07
N LEU A 68 6.26 -11.64 3.06
CA LEU A 68 4.83 -11.81 3.38
C LEU A 68 4.22 -10.52 3.93
N SER A 69 5.00 -9.79 4.71
CA SER A 69 4.65 -8.50 5.30
C SER A 69 4.42 -7.42 4.23
N THR A 70 5.31 -7.30 3.24
CA THR A 70 5.18 -6.32 2.14
C THR A 70 4.03 -6.65 1.18
N SER A 71 3.74 -7.95 1.00
CA SER A 71 2.63 -8.43 0.17
C SER A 71 1.27 -8.11 0.81
N LEU A 72 1.13 -8.35 2.12
CA LEU A 72 -0.08 -7.99 2.86
C LEU A 72 -0.34 -6.47 2.83
N ALA A 73 0.71 -5.68 3.00
CA ALA A 73 0.62 -4.22 2.91
C ALA A 73 0.08 -3.75 1.57
N GLY A 74 0.57 -4.33 0.47
CA GLY A 74 0.07 -4.05 -0.87
C GLY A 74 -1.41 -4.38 -1.05
N ILE A 75 -1.85 -5.57 -0.61
CA ILE A 75 -3.25 -6.01 -0.75
C ILE A 75 -4.19 -5.11 0.06
N ILE A 76 -3.81 -4.79 1.30
CA ILE A 76 -4.58 -3.89 2.17
C ILE A 76 -4.68 -2.49 1.54
N GLY A 77 -3.58 -1.97 0.99
CA GLY A 77 -3.55 -0.69 0.29
C GLY A 77 -4.49 -0.63 -0.91
N VAL A 78 -4.51 -1.67 -1.75
CA VAL A 78 -5.42 -1.80 -2.91
C VAL A 78 -6.87 -1.85 -2.46
N GLY A 79 -7.18 -2.59 -1.39
CA GLY A 79 -8.52 -2.67 -0.83
C GLY A 79 -9.03 -1.32 -0.32
N LEU A 80 -8.19 -0.59 0.44
CA LEU A 80 -8.50 0.75 0.94
C LEU A 80 -8.76 1.76 -0.18
N THR A 81 -7.89 1.79 -1.21
CA THR A 81 -8.07 2.70 -2.35
C THR A 81 -9.36 2.42 -3.10
N LEU A 82 -9.73 1.15 -3.30
CA LEU A 82 -11.02 0.79 -3.89
C LEU A 82 -12.19 1.29 -3.06
N ILE A 83 -12.19 1.04 -1.74
CA ILE A 83 -13.28 1.47 -0.85
C ILE A 83 -13.41 2.99 -0.88
N CYS A 84 -12.30 3.73 -0.74
CA CYS A 84 -12.29 5.19 -0.81
C CYS A 84 -12.80 5.71 -2.17
N SER A 85 -12.36 5.10 -3.28
CA SER A 85 -12.80 5.50 -4.62
C SER A 85 -14.30 5.25 -4.83
N LEU A 86 -14.81 4.07 -4.46
CA LEU A 86 -16.23 3.74 -4.60
C LEU A 86 -17.12 4.59 -3.69
N THR A 87 -16.70 4.87 -2.47
CA THR A 87 -17.45 5.72 -1.53
C THR A 87 -17.47 7.17 -1.99
N TRP A 88 -16.34 7.72 -2.43
CA TRP A 88 -16.24 9.09 -2.95
C TRP A 88 -17.04 9.27 -4.24
N PHE A 89 -16.83 8.39 -5.23
CA PHE A 89 -17.52 8.45 -6.51
C PHE A 89 -19.02 8.16 -6.33
N GLY A 90 -19.37 7.20 -5.48
CA GLY A 90 -20.76 6.88 -5.14
C GLY A 90 -21.45 8.01 -4.40
N TYR A 91 -20.77 8.71 -3.51
CA TYR A 91 -21.29 9.91 -2.84
C TYR A 91 -21.53 11.05 -3.84
N TRP A 92 -20.57 11.32 -4.71
CA TRP A 92 -20.69 12.36 -5.72
C TRP A 92 -21.78 12.05 -6.76
N ALA A 93 -21.91 10.79 -7.18
CA ALA A 93 -22.95 10.35 -8.10
C ALA A 93 -24.37 10.39 -7.50
N ARG A 94 -24.52 10.37 -6.17
CA ARG A 94 -25.81 10.59 -5.48
C ARG A 94 -26.14 12.07 -5.24
N ARG A 95 -25.15 12.95 -5.39
CA ARG A 95 -25.30 14.41 -5.28
C ARG A 95 -25.62 15.08 -6.61
N ARG A 96 -25.62 14.33 -7.72
CA ARG A 96 -26.15 14.72 -9.02
C ARG A 96 -27.52 14.09 -9.21
#